data_AF-A0A4U9VCA7-F1
#
_entry.id   AF-A0A4U9VCA7-F1
#
_cell.length_a   1.000
_cell.length_b   1.000
_cell.length_c   1.000
_cell.angle_alpha   90.00
_cell.angle_beta   90.00
_cell.angle_gamma   90.00
#
_symmetry.space_group_name_H-M   'P 1'
#
loop_
_entity.id
_entity.type
_entity.pdbx_description
1 polymer ?
#
loop_
_entity_poly.entity_id
_entity_poly.type
_entity_poly.pdbx_seq_one_letter_code
_entity_poly.pdbx_strand_id
1 'polypeptide(L)'
;MKHLTHLFYTFLFSTFLFVGCKKEDSYEELTSLAADKIEQAVKLTENLSCSDLKECRIDTLYYTYVPVHPSIEQAYNKLIAEAADLKERARKVYKGPIVYDTSVAPNYLPPHYGIRCIAGKLKVASARDLELSEINQRLADLLPKLQTFFDDVPCNDPSKWHITTFRKDCEFISILYTDKENFAEFGNMAEQYKHLDNAKRILDKSLNCSTTNDKPAKGVVCENGKPKITY
;
A
#
# COMPACT_ATOMS: atom_id res chain seq x y z
N MET A 1 17.83 54.82 -46.36
CA MET A 1 18.66 54.29 -45.25
C MET A 1 18.10 54.57 -43.85
N LYS A 2 17.42 55.69 -43.57
CA LYS A 2 16.89 56.00 -42.20
C LYS A 2 15.68 55.17 -41.74
N HIS A 3 14.89 54.60 -42.66
CA HIS A 3 13.71 53.78 -42.30
C HIS A 3 14.06 52.32 -41.95
N LEU A 4 15.16 51.79 -42.48
CA LEU A 4 15.58 50.40 -42.23
C LEU A 4 16.14 50.24 -40.81
N THR A 5 16.80 51.27 -40.29
CA THR A 5 17.32 51.32 -38.92
C THR A 5 16.19 51.35 -37.88
N HIS A 6 15.08 52.03 -38.14
CA HIS A 6 13.96 52.07 -37.19
C HIS A 6 13.22 50.74 -37.07
N LEU A 7 13.07 49.98 -38.16
CA LEU A 7 12.44 48.65 -38.14
C LEU A 7 13.26 47.62 -37.36
N PHE A 8 14.59 47.74 -37.41
CA PHE A 8 15.50 46.84 -36.70
C PHE A 8 15.46 47.07 -35.18
N TYR A 9 15.32 48.33 -34.75
CA TYR A 9 15.18 48.67 -33.33
C TYR A 9 13.81 48.29 -32.74
N THR A 10 12.71 48.40 -33.48
CA THR A 10 11.39 47.91 -33.01
C THR A 10 11.33 46.38 -32.93
N PHE A 11 12.03 45.66 -33.82
CA PHE A 11 12.12 44.19 -33.75
C PHE A 11 12.99 43.71 -32.59
N LEU A 12 14.08 44.43 -32.27
CA LEU A 12 14.90 44.15 -31.07
C LEU A 12 14.18 44.48 -29.76
N PHE A 13 13.33 45.51 -29.72
CA PHE A 13 12.57 45.85 -28.51
C PHE A 13 11.40 44.89 -28.25
N SER A 14 10.81 44.32 -29.32
CA SER A 14 9.75 43.31 -29.23
C SER A 14 10.24 41.95 -28.71
N THR A 15 11.52 41.62 -28.86
CA THR A 15 12.10 40.35 -28.37
C THR A 15 12.54 40.43 -26.90
N PHE A 16 12.73 41.63 -26.36
CA PHE A 16 13.02 41.83 -24.92
C PHE A 16 11.78 41.83 -24.01
N LEU A 17 10.57 41.90 -24.56
CA LEU A 17 9.33 41.76 -23.77
C LEU A 17 8.94 40.31 -23.46
N PHE A 18 9.69 39.32 -23.98
CA PHE A 18 9.58 37.91 -23.63
C PHE A 18 10.73 37.43 -22.74
N VAL A 19 11.44 38.35 -22.06
CA VAL A 19 12.31 37.99 -20.92
C VAL A 19 11.38 37.50 -19.81
N GLY A 20 11.36 36.17 -19.67
CA GLY A 20 10.33 35.41 -19.00
C GLY A 20 9.95 35.93 -17.61
N CYS A 21 8.65 36.09 -17.41
CA CYS A 21 8.04 35.76 -16.12
C CYS A 21 8.49 34.34 -15.77
N LYS A 22 9.48 34.21 -14.88
CA LYS A 22 9.66 32.97 -14.14
C LYS A 22 8.36 32.77 -13.38
N LYS A 23 7.48 31.94 -13.91
CA LYS A 23 6.32 31.46 -13.16
C LYS A 23 6.91 30.83 -11.91
N GLU A 24 6.63 31.42 -10.74
CA GLU A 24 7.05 30.80 -9.49
C GLU A 24 6.40 29.42 -9.44
N ASP A 25 7.20 28.41 -9.11
CA ASP A 25 6.69 27.05 -8.97
C ASP A 25 5.57 27.07 -7.91
N SER A 26 4.36 26.65 -8.28
CA SER A 26 3.28 26.48 -7.31
C SER A 26 3.36 25.09 -6.66
N TYR A 27 2.85 24.99 -5.44
CA TYR A 27 2.76 23.71 -4.73
C TYR A 27 1.95 22.67 -5.54
N GLU A 28 0.82 23.09 -6.10
CA GLU A 28 -0.08 22.23 -6.88
C GLU A 28 0.59 21.74 -8.16
N GLU A 29 1.32 22.62 -8.86
CA GLU A 29 2.03 22.27 -10.10
C GLU A 29 3.13 21.25 -9.83
N LEU A 30 3.97 21.49 -8.82
CA LEU A 30 5.04 20.56 -8.45
C LEU A 30 4.49 19.21 -7.96
N THR A 31 3.39 19.22 -7.21
CA THR A 31 2.73 18.00 -6.73
C THR A 31 2.14 17.19 -7.88
N SER A 32 1.49 17.87 -8.84
CA SER A 32 0.97 17.22 -10.05
C SER A 32 2.09 16.61 -10.88
N LEU A 33 3.18 17.36 -11.12
CA LEU A 33 4.33 16.85 -11.87
C LEU A 33 4.97 15.65 -11.17
N ALA A 34 5.04 15.65 -9.83
CA ALA A 34 5.55 14.51 -9.10
C ALA A 34 4.65 13.28 -9.28
N ALA A 35 3.33 13.45 -9.24
CA ALA A 35 2.38 12.36 -9.49
C ALA A 35 2.53 11.81 -10.93
N ASP A 36 2.68 12.69 -11.93
CA ASP A 36 2.90 12.30 -13.33
C ASP A 36 4.17 11.46 -13.50
N LYS A 37 5.23 11.75 -12.74
CA LYS A 37 6.48 10.96 -12.75
C LYS A 37 6.28 9.57 -12.14
N ILE A 38 5.50 9.47 -11.06
CA ILE A 38 5.14 8.17 -10.48
C ILE A 38 4.27 7.36 -11.46
N GLU A 39 3.30 7.99 -12.13
CA GLU A 39 2.47 7.30 -13.13
C GLU A 39 3.30 6.81 -14.32
N GLN A 40 4.25 7.61 -14.80
CA GLN A 40 5.21 7.17 -15.82
C GLN A 40 6.03 5.97 -15.34
N ALA A 41 6.47 5.97 -14.09
CA ALA A 41 7.22 4.83 -13.52
C ALA A 41 6.36 3.57 -13.47
N VAL A 42 5.08 3.69 -13.08
CA VAL A 42 4.12 2.57 -13.12
C VAL A 42 3.95 2.05 -14.55
N LYS A 43 3.76 2.93 -15.54
CA LYS A 43 3.60 2.55 -16.95
C LYS A 43 4.79 1.75 -17.51
N LEU A 44 6.02 2.02 -17.05
CA LEU A 44 7.19 1.22 -17.44
C LEU A 44 7.04 -0.26 -17.04
N THR A 45 6.30 -0.55 -15.97
CA THR A 45 6.11 -1.91 -15.44
C THR A 45 4.99 -2.68 -16.14
N GLU A 46 4.11 -2.00 -16.89
CA GLU A 46 2.90 -2.63 -17.47
C GLU A 46 3.17 -3.52 -18.68
N ASN A 47 4.32 -3.33 -19.34
CA ASN A 47 4.71 -4.07 -20.55
C ASN A 47 5.66 -5.25 -20.27
N LEU A 48 5.90 -5.57 -19.00
CA LEU A 48 6.76 -6.70 -18.63
C LEU A 48 6.12 -8.03 -19.03
N SER A 49 6.94 -8.93 -19.58
CA SER A 49 6.48 -10.25 -20.00
C SER A 49 6.37 -11.18 -18.79
N CYS A 50 5.43 -12.12 -18.85
CA CYS A 50 5.32 -13.16 -17.83
C CYS A 50 6.54 -14.09 -17.75
N SER A 51 7.38 -14.13 -18.80
CA SER A 51 8.68 -14.82 -18.77
C SER A 51 9.64 -14.23 -17.73
N ASP A 52 9.46 -12.97 -17.38
CA ASP A 52 10.43 -12.16 -16.63
C ASP A 52 10.19 -12.25 -15.11
N LEU A 53 9.23 -13.08 -14.68
CA LEU A 53 8.73 -13.16 -13.30
C LEU A 53 9.84 -13.39 -12.27
N LYS A 54 10.82 -14.26 -12.58
CA LYS A 54 11.89 -14.64 -11.65
C LYS A 54 12.92 -13.53 -11.44
N GLU A 55 13.02 -12.61 -12.38
CA GLU A 55 14.02 -11.52 -12.36
C GLU A 55 13.44 -10.24 -11.74
N CYS A 56 12.11 -10.16 -11.61
CA CYS A 56 11.46 -8.98 -11.07
C CYS A 56 11.50 -8.93 -9.54
N ARG A 57 11.76 -7.74 -9.00
CA ARG A 57 11.52 -7.42 -7.59
C ARG A 57 10.19 -6.71 -7.41
N ILE A 58 9.63 -6.75 -6.20
CA ILE A 58 8.50 -5.91 -5.82
C ILE A 58 9.05 -4.58 -5.33
N ASP A 59 8.51 -3.48 -5.85
CA ASP A 59 8.71 -2.15 -5.29
C ASP A 59 7.39 -1.60 -4.73
N THR A 60 7.51 -0.72 -3.73
CA THR A 60 6.39 -0.10 -3.04
C THR A 60 6.34 1.38 -3.37
N LEU A 61 5.31 1.77 -4.11
CA LEU A 61 4.97 3.16 -4.39
C LEU A 61 3.88 3.64 -3.45
N TYR A 62 3.66 4.96 -3.40
CA TYR A 62 2.69 5.59 -2.51
C TYR A 62 1.33 4.87 -2.49
N TYR A 63 0.77 4.47 -3.62
CA TYR A 63 -0.58 3.89 -3.69
C TYR A 63 -0.63 2.45 -4.21
N THR A 64 0.51 1.82 -4.52
CA THR A 64 0.53 0.51 -5.18
C THR A 64 1.87 -0.19 -5.03
N TYR A 65 1.86 -1.51 -5.19
CA TYR A 65 3.07 -2.27 -5.49
C TYR A 65 3.24 -2.42 -7.00
N VAL A 66 4.48 -2.48 -7.47
CA VAL A 66 4.79 -2.73 -8.87
C VAL A 66 5.91 -3.77 -9.02
N PRO A 67 5.88 -4.60 -10.08
CA PRO A 67 7.01 -5.45 -10.42
C PRO A 67 8.06 -4.64 -11.19
N VAL A 68 9.32 -4.70 -10.76
CA VAL A 68 10.43 -3.99 -11.41
C VAL A 68 11.44 -5.00 -11.94
N HIS A 69 11.61 -5.02 -13.26
CA HIS A 69 12.59 -5.85 -13.95
C HIS A 69 13.93 -5.10 -14.11
N PRO A 70 15.08 -5.79 -14.06
CA PRO A 70 16.40 -5.15 -14.26
C PRO A 70 16.52 -4.35 -15.56
N SER A 71 15.84 -4.77 -16.64
CA SER A 71 15.88 -4.05 -17.94
C SER A 71 15.26 -2.65 -17.92
N ILE A 72 14.34 -2.37 -16.99
CA ILE A 72 13.68 -1.05 -16.85
C ILE A 72 14.17 -0.28 -15.63
N GLU A 73 15.00 -0.90 -14.77
CA GLU A 73 15.34 -0.38 -13.44
C GLU A 73 15.99 1.00 -13.49
N GLN A 74 16.89 1.25 -14.44
CA GLN A 74 17.53 2.56 -14.57
C GLN A 74 16.52 3.67 -14.91
N ALA A 75 15.62 3.42 -15.87
CA ALA A 75 14.61 4.39 -16.29
C ALA A 75 13.57 4.61 -15.18
N TYR A 76 13.16 3.52 -14.52
CA TYR A 76 12.27 3.53 -13.37
C TYR A 76 12.85 4.36 -12.22
N ASN A 77 14.07 4.05 -11.76
CA ASN A 77 14.71 4.74 -10.64
C ASN A 77 14.93 6.23 -10.93
N LYS A 78 15.20 6.60 -12.19
CA LYS A 78 15.29 8.00 -12.61
C LYS A 78 13.96 8.73 -12.39
N LEU A 79 12.83 8.14 -12.79
CA LEU A 79 11.50 8.73 -12.59
C LEU A 79 11.14 8.85 -11.11
N ILE A 80 11.49 7.84 -10.29
CA ILE A 80 11.29 7.89 -8.84
C ILE A 80 12.11 9.01 -8.20
N ALA A 81 13.37 9.17 -8.60
CA ALA A 81 14.23 10.24 -8.12
C ALA A 81 13.72 11.64 -8.54
N GLU A 82 13.29 11.80 -9.80
CA GLU A 82 12.67 13.03 -10.29
C GLU A 82 11.38 13.37 -9.52
N ALA A 83 10.54 12.37 -9.24
CA ALA A 83 9.33 12.57 -8.43
C ALA A 83 9.67 13.00 -6.99
N ALA A 84 10.71 12.43 -6.39
CA ALA A 84 11.15 12.78 -5.05
C ALA A 84 11.68 14.21 -4.97
N ASP A 85 12.47 14.66 -5.97
CA ASP A 85 12.93 16.05 -6.07
C ASP A 85 11.76 17.03 -6.18
N LEU A 86 10.79 16.73 -7.05
CA LEU A 86 9.59 17.55 -7.21
C LEU A 86 8.78 17.66 -5.92
N LYS A 87 8.60 16.56 -5.18
CA LYS A 87 7.91 16.58 -3.87
C LYS A 87 8.67 17.43 -2.85
N GLU A 88 9.99 17.32 -2.81
CA GLU A 88 10.81 18.10 -1.90
C GLU A 88 10.76 19.61 -2.23
N ARG A 89 10.73 19.97 -3.52
CA ARG A 89 10.50 21.35 -3.96
C ARG A 89 9.10 21.83 -3.61
N ALA A 90 8.07 20.99 -3.80
CA ALA A 90 6.70 21.32 -3.45
C ALA A 90 6.59 21.66 -1.96
N ARG A 91 7.22 20.84 -1.11
CA ARG A 91 7.28 21.04 0.35
C ARG A 91 7.91 22.38 0.73
N LYS A 92 8.92 22.86 0.00
CA LYS A 92 9.59 24.15 0.25
C LYS A 92 8.75 25.37 -0.12
N VAL A 93 7.91 25.27 -1.15
CA VAL A 93 7.03 26.37 -1.59
C VAL A 93 5.66 26.35 -0.91
N TYR A 94 5.35 25.28 -0.19
CA TYR A 94 4.09 25.12 0.53
C TYR A 94 3.97 26.12 1.70
N LYS A 95 2.90 26.91 1.69
CA LYS A 95 2.62 27.95 2.71
C LYS A 95 1.38 27.67 3.57
N GLY A 96 0.81 26.47 3.45
CA GLY A 96 -0.39 26.07 4.21
C GLY A 96 -0.06 25.45 5.59
N PRO A 97 -1.07 24.90 6.29
CA PRO A 97 -0.86 24.18 7.55
C PRO A 97 0.01 22.94 7.32
N ILE A 98 0.83 22.53 8.30
CA ILE A 98 1.72 21.36 8.18
C ILE A 98 0.98 20.20 7.51
N VAL A 99 1.41 19.87 6.28
CA VAL A 99 0.99 18.64 5.61
C VAL A 99 1.86 17.55 6.20
N TYR A 100 1.27 16.72 7.05
CA TYR A 100 1.91 15.49 7.45
C TYR A 100 2.22 14.70 6.19
N ASP A 101 3.41 14.11 6.13
CA ASP A 101 3.73 13.21 5.05
C ASP A 101 2.73 12.05 5.06
N THR A 102 1.74 12.12 4.17
CA THR A 102 0.79 11.04 3.94
C THR A 102 1.41 9.98 3.05
N SER A 103 2.70 10.09 2.69
CA SER A 103 3.43 9.00 2.08
C SER A 103 3.20 7.77 2.90
N VAL A 104 2.58 6.82 2.21
CA VAL A 104 1.97 5.68 2.81
C VAL A 104 3.12 4.95 3.49
N ALA A 105 3.14 4.97 4.83
CA ALA A 105 4.08 4.17 5.59
C ALA A 105 4.03 2.75 4.99
N PRO A 106 5.15 2.03 4.86
CA PRO A 106 5.20 0.75 4.14
C PRO A 106 4.12 -0.27 4.52
N ASN A 107 3.49 -0.09 5.69
CA ASN A 107 2.46 -0.94 6.27
C ASN A 107 1.00 -0.55 5.92
N TYR A 108 0.74 0.50 5.12
CA TYR A 108 -0.64 0.90 4.84
C TYR A 108 -1.23 0.26 3.56
N LEU A 109 -0.37 -0.20 2.65
CA LEU A 109 -0.88 -0.91 1.48
C LEU A 109 -1.32 -2.32 1.90
N PRO A 110 -2.42 -2.85 1.32
CA PRO A 110 -2.82 -4.24 1.52
C PRO A 110 -1.67 -5.23 1.35
N PRO A 111 -1.67 -6.38 2.03
CA PRO A 111 -0.66 -7.41 1.80
C PRO A 111 -0.69 -7.88 0.34
N HIS A 112 0.49 -8.14 -0.22
CA HIS A 112 0.66 -8.72 -1.55
C HIS A 112 1.00 -10.22 -1.49
N TYR A 113 0.70 -10.94 -2.55
CA TYR A 113 0.85 -12.40 -2.63
C TYR A 113 1.83 -12.82 -3.73
N GLY A 114 2.89 -12.02 -3.87
CA GLY A 114 3.99 -12.20 -4.81
C GLY A 114 3.69 -11.62 -6.19
N ILE A 115 4.66 -11.75 -7.09
CA ILE A 115 4.52 -11.40 -8.50
C ILE A 115 3.90 -12.57 -9.24
N ARG A 116 2.90 -12.32 -10.08
CA ARG A 116 2.18 -13.33 -10.87
C ARG A 116 1.95 -12.87 -12.29
N CYS A 117 1.83 -13.84 -13.19
CA CYS A 117 1.26 -13.62 -14.51
C CYS A 117 -0.27 -13.72 -14.42
N ILE A 118 -0.98 -12.61 -14.63
CA ILE A 118 -2.44 -12.54 -14.57
C ILE A 118 -2.93 -11.93 -15.89
N ALA A 119 -3.78 -12.66 -16.61
CA ALA A 119 -4.27 -12.26 -17.93
C ALA A 119 -3.15 -11.85 -18.91
N GLY A 120 -2.03 -12.59 -18.90
CA GLY A 120 -0.89 -12.34 -19.78
C GLY A 120 -0.01 -11.15 -19.39
N LYS A 121 -0.25 -10.51 -18.24
CA LYS A 121 0.55 -9.41 -17.73
C LYS A 121 1.18 -9.74 -16.39
N LEU A 122 2.40 -9.26 -16.19
CA LEU A 122 3.08 -9.36 -14.90
C LEU A 122 2.47 -8.34 -13.90
N LYS A 123 2.05 -8.82 -12.72
CA LYS A 123 1.39 -8.00 -11.70
C LYS A 123 1.80 -8.45 -10.30
N VAL A 124 1.90 -7.52 -9.36
CA VAL A 124 1.96 -7.84 -7.93
C VAL A 124 0.55 -8.23 -7.46
N ALA A 125 0.37 -9.50 -7.11
CA ALA A 125 -0.94 -10.08 -6.84
C ALA A 125 -1.52 -9.60 -5.51
N SER A 126 -2.80 -9.24 -5.52
CA SER A 126 -3.63 -9.06 -4.34
C SER A 126 -4.32 -10.37 -3.96
N ALA A 127 -4.97 -10.42 -2.80
CA ALA A 127 -5.73 -11.61 -2.38
C ALA A 127 -6.83 -12.00 -3.38
N ARG A 128 -7.38 -11.02 -4.13
CA ARG A 128 -8.43 -11.27 -5.16
C ARG A 128 -7.90 -11.87 -6.45
N ASP A 129 -6.59 -11.85 -6.64
CA ASP A 129 -5.93 -12.46 -7.79
C ASP A 129 -5.57 -13.94 -7.53
N LEU A 130 -5.90 -14.47 -6.36
CA LEU A 130 -5.63 -15.85 -5.97
C LEU A 130 -6.82 -16.76 -6.29
N GLU A 131 -6.51 -18.01 -6.64
CA GLU A 131 -7.50 -19.06 -6.78
C GLU A 131 -8.11 -19.43 -5.42
N LEU A 132 -9.39 -19.82 -5.41
CA LEU A 132 -10.12 -20.16 -4.19
C LEU A 132 -9.45 -21.29 -3.39
N SER A 133 -8.89 -22.29 -4.08
CA SER A 133 -8.15 -23.40 -3.44
C SER A 133 -6.90 -22.92 -2.69
N GLU A 134 -6.14 -22.00 -3.28
CA GLU A 134 -4.97 -21.41 -2.65
C GLU A 134 -5.36 -20.54 -1.45
N ILE A 135 -6.43 -19.74 -1.58
CA ILE A 135 -6.95 -18.94 -0.47
C ILE A 135 -7.32 -19.84 0.71
N ASN A 136 -8.05 -20.93 0.46
CA ASN A 136 -8.44 -21.89 1.50
C ASN A 136 -7.23 -22.51 2.20
N GLN A 137 -6.20 -22.92 1.45
CA GLN A 137 -4.97 -23.45 2.03
C GLN A 137 -4.27 -22.42 2.92
N ARG A 138 -4.09 -21.20 2.44
CA ARG A 138 -3.41 -20.13 3.22
C ARG A 138 -4.18 -19.76 4.48
N LEU A 139 -5.51 -19.69 4.41
CA LEU A 139 -6.36 -19.45 5.59
C LEU A 139 -6.22 -20.58 6.62
N ALA A 140 -6.19 -21.84 6.17
CA ALA A 140 -6.00 -23.00 7.04
C ALA A 140 -4.61 -23.01 7.70
N ASP A 141 -3.57 -22.50 7.01
CA ASP A 141 -2.22 -22.41 7.56
C ASP A 141 -2.04 -21.21 8.51
N LEU A 142 -2.70 -20.09 8.25
CA LEU A 142 -2.58 -18.85 9.04
C LEU A 142 -3.40 -18.89 10.33
N LEU A 143 -4.60 -19.45 10.29
CA LEU A 143 -5.50 -19.38 11.45
C LEU A 143 -4.92 -19.99 12.72
N PRO A 144 -4.35 -21.23 12.70
CA PRO A 144 -3.75 -21.80 13.91
C PRO A 144 -2.62 -20.93 14.46
N LYS A 145 -1.79 -20.36 13.58
CA LYS A 145 -0.69 -19.47 13.97
C LYS A 145 -1.19 -18.21 14.66
N LEU A 146 -2.28 -17.62 14.16
CA LEU A 146 -2.93 -16.47 14.81
C LEU A 146 -3.50 -16.83 16.18
N GLN A 147 -4.12 -18.00 16.30
CA GLN A 147 -4.75 -18.44 17.55
C GLN A 147 -3.73 -18.72 18.66
N THR A 148 -2.56 -19.25 18.30
CA THR A 148 -1.55 -19.68 19.27
C THR A 148 -0.36 -18.72 19.41
N PHE A 149 -0.37 -17.59 18.70
CA PHE A 149 0.79 -16.69 18.59
C PHE A 149 1.33 -16.19 19.94
N PHE A 150 0.43 -16.00 20.91
CA PHE A 150 0.77 -15.50 22.25
C PHE A 150 0.55 -16.56 23.34
N ASP A 151 0.48 -17.84 23.00
CA ASP A 151 0.21 -18.92 23.96
C ASP A 151 1.28 -19.04 25.06
N ASP A 152 2.50 -18.63 24.77
CA ASP A 152 3.62 -18.62 25.72
C ASP A 152 3.59 -17.41 26.66
N VAL A 153 2.79 -16.38 26.38
CA VAL A 153 2.69 -15.17 27.20
C VAL A 153 1.77 -15.40 28.41
N PRO A 154 2.25 -15.24 29.64
CA PRO A 154 1.42 -15.38 30.83
C PRO A 154 0.44 -14.21 30.99
N CYS A 155 -0.75 -14.50 31.52
CA CYS A 155 -1.77 -13.52 31.89
C CYS A 155 -1.78 -13.29 33.39
N ASN A 156 -1.29 -12.13 33.82
CA ASN A 156 -1.36 -11.66 35.20
C ASN A 156 -2.24 -10.41 35.35
N ASP A 157 -2.59 -9.77 34.23
CA ASP A 157 -3.38 -8.55 34.17
C ASP A 157 -4.25 -8.60 32.90
N PRO A 158 -5.57 -8.79 33.02
CA PRO A 158 -6.45 -8.91 31.86
C PRO A 158 -6.55 -7.61 31.04
N SER A 159 -6.23 -6.44 31.61
CA SER A 159 -6.29 -5.16 30.89
C SER A 159 -5.23 -5.01 29.80
N LYS A 160 -4.20 -5.87 29.80
CA LYS A 160 -3.13 -5.91 28.78
C LYS A 160 -3.43 -6.87 27.62
N TRP A 161 -4.59 -7.51 27.66
CA TRP A 161 -5.05 -8.44 26.65
C TRP A 161 -6.23 -7.84 25.90
N HIS A 162 -6.20 -8.00 24.59
CA HIS A 162 -7.17 -7.46 23.68
C HIS A 162 -7.81 -8.58 22.88
N ILE A 163 -8.99 -8.30 22.33
CA ILE A 163 -9.73 -9.23 21.52
C ILE A 163 -9.85 -8.66 20.12
N THR A 164 -9.50 -9.46 19.12
CA THR A 164 -9.82 -9.19 17.73
C THR A 164 -10.75 -10.27 17.21
N THR A 165 -11.68 -9.88 16.35
CA THR A 165 -12.69 -10.79 15.80
C THR A 165 -12.32 -11.10 14.36
N PHE A 166 -12.25 -12.39 14.05
CA PHE A 166 -12.07 -12.91 12.69
C PHE A 166 -13.28 -13.76 12.29
N ARG A 167 -13.27 -14.22 11.03
CA ARG A 167 -14.25 -15.19 10.53
C ARG A 167 -13.54 -16.48 10.17
N LYS A 168 -14.17 -17.61 10.48
CA LYS A 168 -13.81 -18.93 9.99
C LYS A 168 -15.09 -19.58 9.50
N ASP A 169 -15.15 -19.94 8.21
CA ASP A 169 -16.29 -20.63 7.61
C ASP A 169 -17.64 -19.94 7.92
N CYS A 170 -17.68 -18.61 7.72
CA CYS A 170 -18.80 -17.72 8.06
C CYS A 170 -19.12 -17.53 9.55
N GLU A 171 -18.46 -18.21 10.47
CA GLU A 171 -18.62 -18.02 11.91
C GLU A 171 -17.65 -16.99 12.47
N PHE A 172 -18.10 -16.18 13.42
CA PHE A 172 -17.23 -15.25 14.14
C PHE A 172 -16.41 -16.00 15.19
N ILE A 173 -15.11 -15.78 15.16
CA ILE A 173 -14.17 -16.28 16.16
C ILE A 173 -13.42 -15.11 16.80
N SER A 174 -13.19 -15.22 18.10
CA SER A 174 -12.40 -14.22 18.84
C SER A 174 -11.00 -14.75 19.08
N ILE A 175 -9.99 -13.95 18.76
CA ILE A 175 -8.57 -14.25 18.97
C ILE A 175 -8.01 -13.21 19.95
N LEU A 176 -7.26 -13.70 20.94
CA LEU A 176 -6.59 -12.87 21.94
C LEU A 176 -5.25 -12.37 21.41
N TYR A 177 -4.91 -11.13 21.72
CA TYR A 177 -3.60 -10.56 21.44
C TYR A 177 -3.14 -9.61 22.56
N THR A 178 -1.87 -9.23 22.54
CA THR A 178 -1.28 -8.30 23.50
C THR A 178 -0.18 -7.46 22.84
N ASP A 179 0.15 -6.32 23.43
CA ASP A 179 1.06 -5.32 22.86
C ASP A 179 2.55 -5.65 23.13
N LYS A 180 2.93 -6.91 22.91
CA LYS A 180 4.33 -7.37 23.05
C LYS A 180 5.18 -6.91 21.86
N GLU A 181 6.51 -6.98 22.00
CA GLU A 181 7.45 -6.53 20.97
C GLU A 181 7.24 -7.20 19.59
N ASN A 182 6.77 -8.45 19.58
CA ASN A 182 6.44 -9.21 18.37
C ASN A 182 5.02 -8.92 17.82
N PHE A 183 4.31 -7.92 18.34
CA PHE A 183 2.97 -7.55 17.86
C PHE A 183 2.93 -7.24 16.36
N ALA A 184 3.99 -6.67 15.79
CA ALA A 184 4.05 -6.38 14.35
C ALA A 184 3.92 -7.65 13.49
N GLU A 185 4.47 -8.77 13.94
CA GLU A 185 4.35 -10.07 13.24
C GLU A 185 2.92 -10.60 13.30
N PHE A 186 2.28 -10.54 14.49
CA PHE A 186 0.86 -10.86 14.63
C PHE A 186 0.00 -9.98 13.72
N GLY A 187 0.23 -8.67 13.72
CA GLY A 187 -0.47 -7.70 12.88
C GLY A 187 -0.37 -8.03 11.39
N ASN A 188 0.83 -8.37 10.92
CA ASN A 188 1.05 -8.76 9.53
C ASN A 188 0.31 -10.06 9.15
N MET A 189 0.28 -11.06 10.04
CA MET A 189 -0.50 -12.28 9.81
C MET A 189 -2.01 -12.00 9.84
N ALA A 190 -2.46 -11.14 10.75
CA ALA A 190 -3.86 -10.76 10.90
C ALA A 190 -4.37 -10.04 9.66
N GLU A 191 -3.60 -9.11 9.11
CA GLU A 191 -3.94 -8.42 7.86
C GLU A 191 -3.96 -9.38 6.67
N GLN A 192 -2.97 -10.28 6.53
CA GLN A 192 -3.02 -11.34 5.50
C GLN A 192 -4.32 -12.17 5.60
N TYR A 193 -4.66 -12.62 6.81
CA TYR A 193 -5.87 -13.40 7.03
C TYR A 193 -7.15 -12.64 6.63
N LYS A 194 -7.30 -11.38 7.07
CA LYS A 194 -8.49 -10.55 6.75
C LYS A 194 -8.65 -10.36 5.24
N HIS A 195 -7.55 -10.08 4.54
CA HIS A 195 -7.58 -9.87 3.09
C HIS A 195 -7.93 -11.16 2.33
N LEU A 196 -7.42 -12.32 2.79
CA LEU A 196 -7.77 -13.64 2.25
C LEU A 196 -9.25 -14.01 2.51
N ASP A 197 -9.74 -13.83 3.74
CA ASP A 197 -11.15 -14.11 4.09
C ASP A 197 -12.11 -13.24 3.26
N ASN A 198 -11.78 -11.96 3.11
CA ASN A 198 -12.55 -11.05 2.27
C ASN A 198 -12.54 -11.48 0.80
N ALA A 199 -11.39 -11.90 0.26
CA ALA A 199 -11.31 -12.42 -1.10
C ALA A 199 -12.11 -13.72 -1.28
N LYS A 200 -12.00 -14.67 -0.33
CA LYS A 200 -12.80 -15.92 -0.30
C LYS A 200 -14.29 -15.61 -0.42
N ARG A 201 -14.81 -14.71 0.41
CA ARG A 201 -16.24 -14.33 0.41
C ARG A 201 -16.72 -13.67 -0.89
N ILE A 202 -15.83 -12.99 -1.61
CA ILE A 202 -16.16 -12.37 -2.89
C ILE A 202 -16.17 -13.41 -4.02
N LEU A 203 -15.22 -14.35 -3.99
CA LEU A 203 -15.04 -15.36 -5.03
C LEU A 203 -16.01 -16.54 -4.87
N ASP A 204 -16.25 -16.97 -3.64
CA ASP A 204 -17.17 -18.07 -3.32
C ASP A 204 -18.59 -17.53 -3.10
N LYS A 205 -19.35 -17.50 -4.19
CA LYS A 205 -20.75 -17.04 -4.23
C LYS A 205 -21.71 -17.93 -3.43
N SER A 206 -21.28 -19.12 -2.99
CA SER A 206 -22.11 -20.01 -2.18
C SER A 206 -22.14 -19.62 -0.70
N LEU A 207 -21.17 -18.82 -0.24
CA LEU A 207 -21.09 -18.38 1.14
C LEU A 207 -22.15 -17.32 1.45
N ASN A 208 -23.09 -17.67 2.32
CA ASN A 208 -24.05 -16.73 2.90
C ASN A 208 -23.67 -16.42 4.35
N CYS A 209 -22.62 -15.62 4.54
CA CYS A 209 -22.14 -15.30 5.88
C CYS A 209 -22.96 -14.17 6.52
N SER A 210 -23.45 -14.37 7.75
CA SER A 210 -24.11 -13.32 8.54
C SER A 210 -23.21 -12.09 8.70
N THR A 211 -23.79 -10.90 8.68
CA THR A 211 -23.10 -9.64 9.04
C THR A 211 -23.11 -9.40 10.55
N THR A 212 -23.94 -10.11 11.30
CA THR A 212 -24.15 -9.94 12.75
C THR A 212 -23.41 -11.01 13.53
N ASN A 213 -22.64 -10.58 14.54
CA ASN A 213 -22.04 -11.48 15.52
C ASN A 213 -23.01 -11.68 16.70
N ASP A 214 -23.68 -12.83 16.74
CA ASP A 214 -24.69 -13.15 17.77
C ASP A 214 -24.08 -13.48 19.14
N LYS A 215 -22.76 -13.71 19.21
CA LYS A 215 -22.02 -14.02 20.43
C LYS A 215 -20.75 -13.16 20.52
N PRO A 216 -20.88 -11.84 20.65
CA PRO A 216 -19.72 -10.97 20.77
C PRO A 216 -18.98 -11.27 22.08
N ALA A 217 -17.66 -11.27 22.04
CA ALA A 217 -16.85 -11.35 23.25
C ALA A 217 -17.11 -10.12 24.14
N LYS A 218 -17.23 -10.34 25.45
CA LYS A 218 -17.49 -9.32 26.47
C LYS A 218 -16.23 -8.83 27.17
N GLY A 219 -15.15 -9.63 27.17
CA GLY A 219 -13.90 -9.24 27.80
C GLY A 219 -12.90 -10.39 27.95
N VAL A 220 -11.84 -10.14 28.69
CA VAL A 220 -10.77 -11.09 28.98
C VAL A 220 -10.64 -11.25 30.49
N VAL A 221 -10.42 -12.48 30.95
CA VAL A 221 -10.02 -12.79 32.33
C VAL A 221 -8.72 -13.59 32.31
N CYS A 222 -7.91 -13.49 33.37
CA CYS A 222 -6.77 -14.38 33.56
C CYS A 222 -7.22 -15.56 34.45
N GLU A 223 -7.24 -16.77 33.90
CA GLU A 223 -7.57 -18.01 34.61
C GLU A 223 -6.34 -18.93 34.56
N ASN A 224 -5.82 -19.35 35.72
CA ASN A 224 -4.61 -20.19 35.82
C ASN A 224 -3.39 -19.63 35.05
N GLY A 225 -3.21 -18.31 35.08
CA GLY A 225 -2.10 -17.64 34.39
C GLY A 225 -2.24 -17.58 32.86
N LYS A 226 -3.39 -17.93 32.30
CA LYS A 226 -3.70 -17.85 30.86
C LYS A 226 -4.86 -16.89 30.59
N PRO A 227 -4.82 -16.13 29.50
CA PRO A 227 -5.92 -15.27 29.13
C PRO A 227 -7.08 -16.12 28.59
N LYS A 228 -8.31 -15.73 28.94
CA LYS A 228 -9.53 -16.42 28.50
C LYS A 228 -10.59 -15.40 28.14
N ILE A 229 -11.23 -15.61 27.00
CA ILE A 229 -12.33 -14.78 26.52
C ILE A 229 -13.60 -15.10 27.31
N THR A 230 -14.34 -14.06 27.70
CA THR A 230 -15.70 -14.15 28.23
C THR A 230 -16.70 -13.74 27.15
N TYR A 231 -17.85 -14.42 27.08
CA TYR A 231 -18.90 -14.22 26.07
C TYR A 231 -20.25 -13.88 26.72
#